data_AF-A0A933TE01-F1
#
_entry.id   AF-A0A933TE01-F1
#
_cell.length_a   1.000
_cell.length_b   1.000
_cell.length_c   1.000
_cell.angle_alpha   90.00
_cell.angle_beta   90.00
_cell.angle_gamma   90.00
#
_symmetry.space_group_name_H-M   'P 1'
#
loop_
_entity.id
_entity.type
_entity.pdbx_description
1 polymer ?
#
loop_
_entity_poly.entity_id
_entity_poly.type
_entity_poly.pdbx_seq_one_letter_code
_entity_poly.pdbx_strand_id
1 'polypeptide(L)'
;MRTSPWILVLALAAPAAGASFPTPDMAAAEKEMQLFYHSLKPGADPAVKRPAWLEEELPKMAERKVWRDPEAGDLSEAQLWQAPASVLYEFFKAVRMDSPESSLYDRETDYNNLLLNYRIAIDRIRRSKLQDSLGGRGAALLAAFSRAFEPLDGLLDSLPSGDTEAFQRAAAEVARDARAAFAQLSAPPQAPEKVTYWAKDRLVPGYRGFSLPLPGHQLAFIKKGQRVDVLVTFEALMKRNVKEKVTATILQNVVVIDVLRPDQPEGRGALLLLVNPNEAQYAALSVLQGDVRITARAEGDTAMAPMEMASLRKLFK
;
A
#
# COMPACT_ATOMS: atom_id res chain seq x y z
N MET A 1 6.80 -61.54 54.77
CA MET A 1 6.81 -61.21 53.33
C MET A 1 6.00 -59.94 53.14
N ARG A 2 6.67 -58.83 52.80
CA ARG A 2 6.08 -57.49 52.72
C ARG A 2 5.43 -57.27 51.35
N THR A 3 4.17 -56.89 51.33
CA THR A 3 3.45 -56.35 50.18
C THR A 3 3.61 -54.82 50.18
N SER A 4 4.01 -54.25 49.05
CA SER A 4 4.07 -52.80 48.80
C SER A 4 3.17 -52.48 47.60
N PRO A 5 2.26 -51.49 47.68
CA PRO A 5 1.48 -51.07 46.54
C PRO A 5 2.24 -50.01 45.72
N TRP A 6 2.22 -50.17 44.40
CA TRP A 6 2.69 -49.16 43.46
C TRP A 6 1.60 -48.12 43.26
N ILE A 7 1.88 -46.86 43.60
CA ILE A 7 1.04 -45.71 43.29
C ILE A 7 1.44 -45.23 41.88
N LEU A 8 0.54 -45.41 40.91
CA LEU A 8 0.63 -44.76 39.60
C LEU A 8 0.23 -43.29 39.75
N VAL A 9 1.18 -42.38 39.58
CA VAL A 9 0.90 -40.95 39.45
C VAL A 9 0.60 -40.66 37.98
N LEU A 10 -0.69 -40.53 37.66
CA LEU A 10 -1.16 -39.96 36.40
C LEU A 10 -0.95 -38.44 36.45
N ALA A 11 0.09 -37.95 35.78
CA ALA A 11 0.26 -36.53 35.53
C ALA A 11 -0.78 -36.10 34.47
N LEU A 12 -1.89 -35.51 34.93
CA LEU A 12 -2.82 -34.78 34.07
C LEU A 12 -2.10 -33.52 33.57
N ALA A 13 -1.64 -33.54 32.32
CA ALA A 13 -1.20 -32.35 31.63
C ALA A 13 -2.41 -31.40 31.52
N ALA A 14 -2.35 -30.26 32.20
CA ALA A 14 -3.34 -29.22 32.02
C ALA A 14 -3.31 -28.78 30.54
N PRO A 15 -4.46 -28.65 29.86
CA PRO A 15 -4.48 -28.09 28.52
C PRO A 15 -3.82 -26.72 28.58
N ALA A 16 -2.81 -26.49 27.74
CA ALA A 16 -2.21 -25.18 27.58
C ALA A 16 -3.37 -24.20 27.33
N ALA A 17 -3.54 -23.23 28.23
CA ALA A 17 -4.59 -22.24 28.11
C ALA A 17 -4.38 -21.50 26.79
N GLY A 18 -5.10 -21.90 25.74
CA GLY A 18 -5.06 -21.25 24.45
C GLY A 18 -5.43 -19.80 24.68
N ALA A 19 -4.50 -18.89 24.41
CA ALA A 19 -4.77 -17.47 24.51
C ALA A 19 -5.99 -17.17 23.63
N SER A 20 -7.07 -16.68 24.24
CA SER A 20 -8.29 -16.33 23.52
C SER A 20 -7.97 -15.18 22.56
N PHE A 21 -8.04 -15.46 21.27
CA PHE A 21 -7.91 -14.47 20.23
C PHE A 21 -9.28 -13.84 19.95
N PRO A 22 -9.38 -12.51 19.74
CA PRO A 22 -8.31 -11.51 19.73
C PRO A 22 -7.82 -11.09 21.13
N THR A 23 -6.55 -10.69 21.22
CA THR A 23 -5.95 -10.09 22.43
C THR A 23 -6.63 -8.77 22.81
N PRO A 24 -6.66 -8.39 24.11
CA PRO A 24 -7.21 -7.10 24.57
C PRO A 24 -6.63 -5.88 23.84
N ASP A 25 -5.37 -5.94 23.41
CA ASP A 25 -4.70 -4.86 22.68
C ASP A 25 -5.28 -4.63 21.29
N MET A 26 -5.71 -5.68 20.59
CA MET A 26 -6.35 -5.54 19.27
C MET A 26 -7.76 -4.96 19.38
N ALA A 27 -8.53 -5.37 20.40
CA ALA A 27 -9.84 -4.78 20.66
C ALA A 27 -9.73 -3.28 21.00
N ALA A 28 -8.69 -2.90 21.76
CA ALA A 28 -8.39 -1.49 22.01
C ALA A 28 -8.02 -0.75 20.72
N ALA A 29 -7.15 -1.34 19.87
CA ALA A 29 -6.76 -0.75 18.59
C ALA A 29 -7.95 -0.58 17.63
N GLU A 30 -8.86 -1.57 17.53
CA GLU A 30 -10.10 -1.48 16.76
C GLU A 30 -10.91 -0.24 17.17
N LYS A 31 -11.16 -0.10 18.49
CA LYS A 31 -11.93 1.01 19.05
C LYS A 31 -11.22 2.36 18.84
N GLU A 32 -9.91 2.41 19.04
CA GLU A 32 -9.11 3.62 18.85
C GLU A 32 -9.10 4.07 17.37
N MET A 33 -9.02 3.15 16.41
CA MET A 33 -9.13 3.48 14.98
C MET A 33 -10.54 3.93 14.59
N GLN A 34 -11.58 3.33 15.17
CA GLN A 34 -12.95 3.81 15.00
C GLN A 34 -13.11 5.24 15.54
N LEU A 35 -12.60 5.51 16.74
CA LEU A 35 -12.61 6.84 17.34
C LEU A 35 -11.78 7.83 16.52
N PHE A 36 -10.62 7.43 16.00
CA PHE A 36 -9.81 8.23 15.09
C PHE A 36 -10.64 8.67 13.88
N TYR A 37 -11.27 7.71 13.20
CA TYR A 37 -12.10 7.96 12.03
C TYR A 37 -13.22 8.96 12.33
N HIS A 38 -13.95 8.75 13.43
CA HIS A 38 -15.04 9.66 13.81
C HIS A 38 -14.55 11.02 14.31
N SER A 39 -13.36 11.11 14.91
CA SER A 39 -12.79 12.37 15.38
C SER A 39 -12.57 13.35 14.22
N LEU A 40 -12.28 12.83 13.02
CA LEU A 40 -12.08 13.62 11.81
C LEU A 40 -13.36 13.81 10.97
N LYS A 41 -14.51 13.27 11.38
CA LYS A 41 -15.75 13.41 10.61
C LYS A 41 -16.43 14.75 10.90
N PRO A 42 -16.73 15.59 9.90
CA PRO A 42 -17.54 16.79 10.10
C PRO A 42 -18.89 16.42 10.71
N GLY A 43 -19.31 17.14 11.76
CA GLY A 43 -20.57 16.85 12.46
C GLY A 43 -20.61 15.49 13.16
N ALA A 44 -19.48 14.95 13.62
CA ALA A 44 -19.50 13.74 14.45
C ALA A 44 -20.30 13.94 15.75
N ASP A 45 -20.70 12.82 16.33
CA ASP A 45 -21.38 12.77 17.62
C ASP A 45 -20.62 13.58 18.69
N PRO A 46 -21.30 14.51 19.40
CA PRO A 46 -20.71 15.25 20.53
C PRO A 46 -20.08 14.37 21.61
N ALA A 47 -20.46 13.09 21.69
CA ALA A 47 -19.84 12.12 22.60
C ALA A 47 -18.38 11.78 22.24
N VAL A 48 -17.96 11.99 20.98
CA VAL A 48 -16.58 11.78 20.54
C VAL A 48 -15.72 12.94 21.03
N LYS A 49 -14.99 12.72 22.12
CA LYS A 49 -14.07 13.71 22.68
C LYS A 49 -12.93 14.00 21.69
N ARG A 50 -12.79 15.27 21.30
CA ARG A 50 -11.70 15.76 20.47
C ARG A 50 -10.73 16.61 21.29
N PRO A 51 -9.43 16.61 20.95
CA PRO A 51 -8.51 17.63 21.43
C PRO A 51 -8.95 19.00 20.92
N ALA A 52 -8.81 20.05 21.75
CA ALA A 52 -9.23 21.42 21.40
C ALA A 52 -8.61 21.92 20.08
N TRP A 53 -7.34 21.58 19.81
CA TRP A 53 -6.68 21.97 18.56
C TRP A 53 -7.37 21.36 17.32
N LEU A 54 -7.92 20.15 17.45
CA LEU A 54 -8.58 19.47 16.34
C LEU A 54 -9.96 20.08 16.09
N GLU A 55 -10.66 20.56 17.12
CA GLU A 55 -11.92 21.28 16.94
C GLU A 55 -11.73 22.57 16.13
N GLU A 56 -10.60 23.25 16.31
CA GLU A 56 -10.25 24.45 15.54
C GLU A 56 -9.82 24.14 14.10
N GLU A 57 -9.03 23.08 13.89
CA GLU A 57 -8.47 22.74 12.57
C GLU A 57 -9.44 21.96 11.69
N LEU A 58 -10.33 21.15 12.27
CA LEU A 58 -11.18 20.24 11.52
C LEU A 58 -12.07 20.93 10.46
N PRO A 59 -12.71 22.09 10.71
CA PRO A 59 -13.44 22.80 9.67
C PRO A 59 -12.56 23.16 8.46
N LYS A 60 -11.34 23.66 8.71
CA LYS A 60 -10.37 24.01 7.66
C LYS A 60 -9.97 22.79 6.85
N MET A 61 -9.71 21.66 7.52
CA MET A 61 -9.38 20.40 6.87
C MET A 61 -10.54 19.82 6.05
N ALA A 62 -11.78 20.01 6.51
CA ALA A 62 -12.98 19.51 5.83
C ALA A 62 -13.27 20.28 4.53
N GLU A 63 -12.98 21.57 4.50
CA GLU A 63 -13.15 22.43 3.34
C GLU A 63 -12.02 22.27 2.31
N ARG A 64 -10.78 22.05 2.77
CA ARG A 64 -9.62 21.96 1.90
C ARG A 64 -9.63 20.69 1.04
N LYS A 65 -9.89 20.84 -0.26
CA LYS A 65 -9.78 19.75 -1.26
C LYS A 65 -8.32 19.53 -1.64
N VAL A 66 -7.82 18.32 -1.42
CA VAL A 66 -6.38 18.01 -1.56
C VAL A 66 -6.10 16.81 -2.48
N TRP A 67 -7.15 16.10 -2.90
CA TRP A 67 -7.05 14.96 -3.80
C TRP A 67 -8.29 14.84 -4.66
N ARG A 68 -8.11 14.48 -5.94
CA ARG A 68 -9.21 14.18 -6.85
C ARG A 68 -9.19 12.70 -7.18
N ASP A 69 -10.18 11.99 -6.65
CA ASP A 69 -10.38 10.58 -6.93
C ASP A 69 -11.28 10.39 -8.16
N PRO A 70 -10.97 9.46 -9.09
CA PRO A 70 -11.81 9.22 -10.27
C PRO A 70 -13.24 8.79 -9.94
N GLU A 71 -13.44 8.05 -8.84
CA GLU A 71 -14.73 7.50 -8.46
C GLU A 71 -15.40 8.35 -7.38
N ALA A 72 -14.64 8.76 -6.36
CA ALA A 72 -15.17 9.49 -5.21
C ALA A 72 -15.19 11.03 -5.39
N GLY A 73 -14.62 11.56 -6.47
CA GLY A 73 -14.53 13.00 -6.72
C GLY A 73 -13.49 13.71 -5.84
N ASP A 74 -13.75 14.97 -5.49
CA ASP A 74 -12.81 15.78 -4.71
C ASP A 74 -12.85 15.46 -3.21
N LEU A 75 -11.79 14.82 -2.72
CA LEU A 75 -11.61 14.45 -1.31
C LEU A 75 -10.94 15.57 -0.52
N SER A 76 -11.45 15.82 0.69
CA SER A 76 -10.88 16.78 1.62
C SER A 76 -9.72 16.23 2.43
N GLU A 77 -8.92 17.11 3.03
CA GLU A 77 -7.80 16.74 3.89
C GLU A 77 -8.25 15.82 5.04
N ALA A 78 -9.39 16.12 5.67
CA ALA A 78 -9.96 15.28 6.73
C ALA A 78 -10.31 13.86 6.21
N GLN A 79 -10.87 13.75 5.00
CA GLN A 79 -11.20 12.46 4.39
C GLN A 79 -9.94 11.63 4.07
N LEU A 80 -8.84 12.28 3.66
CA LEU A 80 -7.58 11.59 3.40
C LEU A 80 -7.02 10.95 4.68
N TRP A 81 -7.04 11.69 5.79
CA TRP A 81 -6.56 11.18 7.08
C TRP A 81 -7.49 10.12 7.71
N GLN A 82 -8.79 10.15 7.39
CA GLN A 82 -9.73 9.10 7.80
C GLN A 82 -9.44 7.75 7.12
N ALA A 83 -9.00 7.76 5.87
CA ALA A 83 -8.83 6.55 5.06
C ALA A 83 -7.93 5.47 5.70
N PRO A 84 -6.69 5.76 6.16
CA PRO A 84 -5.86 4.73 6.80
C PRO A 84 -6.47 4.20 8.10
N ALA A 85 -7.11 5.04 8.91
CA ALA A 85 -7.78 4.61 10.13
C ALA A 85 -8.98 3.71 9.84
N SER A 86 -9.77 4.03 8.80
CA SER A 86 -10.88 3.19 8.36
C SER A 86 -10.42 1.80 7.92
N VAL A 87 -9.30 1.72 7.18
CA VAL A 87 -8.76 0.43 6.74
C VAL A 87 -8.24 -0.40 7.91
N LEU A 88 -7.53 0.23 8.86
CA LEU A 88 -7.08 -0.47 10.07
C LEU A 88 -8.24 -0.92 10.96
N TYR A 89 -9.31 -0.14 11.05
CA TYR A 89 -10.53 -0.57 11.75
C TYR A 89 -11.14 -1.83 11.11
N GLU A 90 -11.33 -1.84 9.79
CA GLU A 90 -11.86 -3.05 9.11
C GLU A 90 -10.88 -4.22 9.21
N PHE A 91 -9.57 -3.98 9.23
CA PHE A 91 -8.58 -5.01 9.52
C PHE A 91 -8.77 -5.64 10.91
N PHE A 92 -8.83 -4.85 11.98
CA PHE A 92 -9.01 -5.42 13.32
C PHE A 92 -10.36 -6.10 13.50
N LYS A 93 -11.40 -5.58 12.85
CA LYS A 93 -12.71 -6.21 12.80
C LYS A 93 -12.66 -7.56 12.08
N ALA A 94 -11.94 -7.67 10.95
CA ALA A 94 -11.72 -8.95 10.28
C ALA A 94 -11.00 -9.92 11.22
N VAL A 95 -9.86 -9.51 11.78
CA VAL A 95 -9.08 -10.28 12.76
C VAL A 95 -9.92 -10.74 13.97
N ARG A 96 -10.88 -9.93 14.43
CA ARG A 96 -11.79 -10.32 15.53
C ARG A 96 -12.88 -11.30 15.09
N MET A 97 -13.40 -11.15 13.88
CA MET A 97 -14.39 -12.06 13.31
C MET A 97 -13.79 -13.40 12.89
N ASP A 98 -12.46 -13.48 12.88
CA ASP A 98 -11.72 -14.68 12.54
C ASP A 98 -11.94 -15.79 13.59
N SER A 99 -12.74 -16.79 13.22
CA SER A 99 -12.90 -18.02 14.00
C SER A 99 -11.63 -18.90 13.92
N PRO A 100 -11.30 -19.67 14.98
CA PRO A 100 -10.29 -20.72 14.88
C PRO A 100 -10.58 -21.80 13.84
N GLU A 101 -11.86 -21.96 13.45
CA GLU A 101 -12.30 -23.03 12.54
C GLU A 101 -12.12 -22.69 11.05
N SER A 102 -11.96 -21.41 10.73
CA SER A 102 -11.79 -20.93 9.36
C SER A 102 -10.33 -20.91 8.94
N SER A 103 -10.06 -21.37 7.73
CA SER A 103 -8.72 -21.38 7.16
C SER A 103 -8.22 -19.95 6.92
N LEU A 104 -7.00 -19.65 7.37
CA LEU A 104 -6.30 -18.40 7.04
C LEU A 104 -6.10 -18.24 5.52
N TYR A 105 -5.98 -19.36 4.80
CA TYR A 105 -5.83 -19.38 3.35
C TYR A 105 -7.04 -18.74 2.64
N ASP A 106 -8.26 -19.01 3.11
CA ASP A 106 -9.48 -18.49 2.48
C ASP A 106 -9.60 -16.96 2.62
N ARG A 107 -8.84 -16.37 3.55
CA ARG A 107 -8.82 -14.93 3.84
C ARG A 107 -7.71 -14.16 3.16
N GLU A 108 -6.84 -14.85 2.42
CA GLU A 108 -5.72 -14.22 1.73
C GLU A 108 -6.16 -13.06 0.84
N THR A 109 -7.28 -13.22 0.13
CA THR A 109 -7.82 -12.16 -0.74
C THR A 109 -8.26 -10.93 0.06
N ASP A 110 -8.95 -11.13 1.18
CA ASP A 110 -9.47 -10.03 2.01
C ASP A 110 -8.33 -9.23 2.65
N TYR A 111 -7.33 -9.92 3.22
CA TYR A 111 -6.17 -9.26 3.80
C TYR A 111 -5.29 -8.55 2.75
N ASN A 112 -5.14 -9.14 1.56
CA ASN A 112 -4.44 -8.46 0.46
C ASN A 112 -5.18 -7.18 0.01
N ASN A 113 -6.51 -7.23 -0.07
CA ASN A 113 -7.33 -6.05 -0.40
C ASN A 113 -7.21 -4.96 0.67
N LEU A 114 -7.24 -5.33 1.96
CA LEU A 114 -7.02 -4.40 3.07
C LEU A 114 -5.63 -3.76 2.99
N LEU A 115 -4.58 -4.54 2.77
CA LEU A 115 -3.23 -3.99 2.61
C LEU A 115 -3.13 -3.05 1.40
N LEU A 116 -3.71 -3.43 0.26
CA LEU A 116 -3.72 -2.57 -0.93
C LEU A 116 -4.41 -1.24 -0.65
N ASN A 117 -5.59 -1.27 -0.03
CA ASN A 117 -6.33 -0.06 0.35
C ASN A 117 -5.55 0.79 1.35
N TYR A 118 -4.86 0.16 2.30
CA TYR A 118 -4.00 0.84 3.25
C TYR A 118 -2.83 1.55 2.56
N ARG A 119 -2.16 0.85 1.64
CA ARG A 119 -1.07 1.40 0.81
C ARG A 119 -1.55 2.62 0.02
N ILE A 120 -2.70 2.51 -0.65
CA ILE A 120 -3.30 3.61 -1.42
C ILE A 120 -3.61 4.80 -0.48
N ALA A 121 -4.19 4.56 0.69
CA ALA A 121 -4.53 5.62 1.64
C ALA A 121 -3.30 6.41 2.11
N ILE A 122 -2.22 5.73 2.51
CA ILE A 122 -0.97 6.38 2.95
C ILE A 122 -0.27 7.10 1.78
N ASP A 123 -0.27 6.50 0.60
CA ASP A 123 0.31 7.09 -0.59
C ASP A 123 -0.42 8.38 -1.01
N ARG A 124 -1.75 8.43 -0.92
CA ARG A 124 -2.53 9.67 -1.11
C ARG A 124 -2.10 10.77 -0.15
N ILE A 125 -1.96 10.48 1.14
CA ILE A 125 -1.51 11.45 2.15
C ILE A 125 -0.11 12.00 1.81
N ARG A 126 0.83 11.12 1.45
CA ARG A 126 2.20 11.50 1.05
C ARG A 126 2.20 12.41 -0.17
N ARG A 127 1.43 12.05 -1.20
CA ARG A 127 1.35 12.79 -2.47
C ARG A 127 0.67 14.15 -2.33
N SER A 128 -0.32 14.26 -1.44
CA SER A 128 -0.96 15.53 -1.10
C SER A 128 -0.09 16.43 -0.20
N LYS A 129 1.13 16.00 0.16
CA LYS A 129 2.09 16.75 0.98
C LYS A 129 1.53 17.22 2.33
N LEU A 130 0.80 16.33 3.00
CA LEU A 130 0.12 16.65 4.27
C LEU A 130 1.00 16.46 5.52
N GLN A 131 2.32 16.38 5.37
CA GLN A 131 3.23 16.18 6.51
C GLN A 131 3.17 17.34 7.51
N ASP A 132 2.95 18.57 7.05
CA ASP A 132 2.85 19.75 7.91
C ASP A 132 1.42 20.02 8.39
N SER A 133 0.47 19.13 8.05
CA SER A 133 -0.96 19.27 8.36
C SER A 133 -1.30 18.80 9.79
N LEU A 134 -2.58 18.81 10.18
CA LEU A 134 -3.04 18.44 11.54
C LEU A 134 -2.37 19.28 12.64
N GLY A 135 -2.25 20.59 12.42
CA GLY A 135 -1.54 21.50 13.33
C GLY A 135 -0.08 21.08 13.57
N GLY A 136 0.63 20.63 12.53
CA GLY A 136 2.02 20.18 12.60
C GLY A 136 2.23 18.75 13.10
N ARG A 137 1.18 17.92 13.17
CA ARG A 137 1.26 16.51 13.59
C ARG A 137 1.27 15.52 12.43
N GLY A 138 1.00 15.98 11.21
CA GLY A 138 0.87 15.12 10.03
C GLY A 138 2.07 14.19 9.84
N ALA A 139 3.29 14.68 10.02
CA ALA A 139 4.49 13.87 9.80
C ALA A 139 4.64 12.72 10.82
N ALA A 140 4.44 13.01 12.11
CA ALA A 140 4.53 11.98 13.17
C ALA A 140 3.39 10.95 13.04
N LEU A 141 2.20 11.40 12.67
CA LEU A 141 1.07 10.52 12.41
C LEU A 141 1.30 9.63 11.18
N LEU A 142 1.80 10.21 10.08
CA LEU A 142 2.18 9.48 8.87
C LEU A 142 3.26 8.44 9.18
N ALA A 143 4.24 8.80 10.01
CA ALA A 143 5.28 7.88 10.45
C ALA A 143 4.69 6.70 11.23
N ALA A 144 3.79 6.98 12.19
CA ALA A 144 3.11 5.94 12.96
C ALA A 144 2.31 4.97 12.09
N PHE A 145 1.54 5.49 11.13
CA PHE A 145 0.85 4.64 10.17
C PHE A 145 1.83 3.86 9.26
N SER A 146 2.91 4.49 8.81
CA SER A 146 3.86 3.83 7.91
C SER A 146 4.56 2.64 8.58
N ARG A 147 4.73 2.64 9.90
CA ARG A 147 5.30 1.49 10.64
C ARG A 147 4.42 0.24 10.56
N ALA A 148 3.10 0.40 10.47
CA ALA A 148 2.18 -0.74 10.40
C ALA A 148 2.32 -1.58 9.11
N PHE A 149 2.99 -1.07 8.06
CA PHE A 149 3.18 -1.83 6.82
C PHE A 149 4.05 -3.07 6.99
N GLU A 150 5.12 -3.01 7.78
CA GLU A 150 6.03 -4.15 7.97
C GLU A 150 5.32 -5.34 8.62
N PRO A 151 4.62 -5.18 9.76
CA PRO A 151 3.86 -6.28 10.34
C PRO A 151 2.66 -6.69 9.48
N LEU A 152 1.97 -5.77 8.79
CA LEU A 152 0.94 -6.16 7.81
C LEU A 152 1.53 -7.03 6.69
N ASP A 153 2.75 -6.73 6.24
CA ASP A 153 3.40 -7.53 5.23
C ASP A 153 3.78 -8.92 5.75
N GLY A 154 4.32 -9.01 6.97
CA GLY A 154 4.64 -10.28 7.64
C GLY A 154 3.41 -11.12 7.92
N LEU A 155 2.27 -10.49 8.23
CA LEU A 155 0.98 -11.17 8.38
C LEU A 155 0.60 -11.89 7.09
N LEU A 156 0.71 -11.23 5.93
CA LEU A 156 0.41 -11.87 4.65
C LEU A 156 1.38 -13.01 4.32
N ASP A 157 2.64 -12.92 4.74
CA ASP A 157 3.62 -14.00 4.54
C ASP A 157 3.24 -15.26 5.36
N SER A 158 2.49 -15.10 6.45
CA SER A 158 2.01 -16.22 7.28
C SER A 158 0.78 -16.93 6.70
N LEU A 159 -0.06 -16.25 5.90
CA LEU A 159 -1.33 -16.79 5.42
C LEU A 159 -1.18 -18.08 4.59
N PRO A 160 -0.26 -18.19 3.61
CA PRO A 160 -0.13 -19.41 2.81
C PRO A 160 0.33 -20.62 3.62
N SER A 161 1.10 -20.37 4.69
CA SER A 161 1.62 -21.41 5.58
C SER A 161 0.62 -21.85 6.65
N GLY A 162 -0.46 -21.08 6.86
CA GLY A 162 -1.38 -21.29 7.98
C GLY A 162 -0.74 -21.05 9.36
N ASP A 163 0.43 -20.41 9.43
CA ASP A 163 1.14 -20.12 10.68
C ASP A 163 0.37 -19.07 11.50
N THR A 164 -0.49 -19.60 12.37
CA THR A 164 -1.36 -18.79 13.22
C THR A 164 -0.55 -18.01 14.25
N GLU A 165 0.57 -18.52 14.74
CA GLU A 165 1.38 -17.79 15.72
C GLU A 165 2.06 -16.57 15.09
N ALA A 166 2.64 -16.74 13.90
CA ALA A 166 3.22 -15.64 13.14
C ALA A 166 2.15 -14.59 12.77
N PHE A 167 0.97 -15.04 12.33
CA PHE A 167 -0.17 -14.17 12.04
C PHE A 167 -0.55 -13.33 13.27
N GLN A 168 -0.73 -13.96 14.43
CA GLN A 168 -1.16 -13.27 15.66
C GLN A 168 -0.11 -12.27 16.15
N ARG A 169 1.17 -12.63 16.07
CA ARG A 169 2.29 -11.74 16.42
C ARG A 169 2.30 -10.49 15.54
N ALA A 170 2.18 -10.68 14.23
CA ALA A 170 2.10 -9.59 13.27
C ALA A 170 0.86 -8.70 13.53
N ALA A 171 -0.32 -9.29 13.75
CA ALA A 171 -1.53 -8.54 14.08
C ALA A 171 -1.39 -7.70 15.37
N ALA A 172 -0.71 -8.22 16.39
CA ALA A 172 -0.42 -7.49 17.62
C ALA A 172 0.54 -6.31 17.40
N GLU A 173 1.53 -6.45 16.51
CA GLU A 173 2.40 -5.34 16.12
C GLU A 173 1.65 -4.25 15.35
N VAL A 174 0.75 -4.64 14.42
CA VAL A 174 -0.16 -3.69 13.76
C VAL A 174 -1.02 -2.95 14.78
N ALA A 175 -1.54 -3.66 15.80
CA ALA A 175 -2.32 -3.05 16.89
C ALA A 175 -1.51 -2.01 17.66
N ARG A 176 -0.27 -2.33 18.05
CA ARG A 176 0.63 -1.40 18.72
C ARG A 176 0.84 -0.12 17.89
N ASP A 177 1.10 -0.26 16.60
CA ASP A 177 1.40 0.88 15.72
C ASP A 177 0.16 1.73 15.41
N ALA A 178 -1.01 1.10 15.28
CA ALA A 178 -2.30 1.78 15.16
C ALA A 178 -2.61 2.63 16.40
N ARG A 179 -2.42 2.07 17.60
CA ARG A 179 -2.60 2.81 18.86
C ARG A 179 -1.60 3.96 19.00
N ALA A 180 -0.36 3.75 18.57
CA ALA A 180 0.63 4.82 18.50
C ALA A 180 0.20 5.97 17.56
N ALA A 181 -0.45 5.65 16.43
CA ALA A 181 -1.03 6.65 15.53
C ALA A 181 -2.19 7.41 16.21
N PHE A 182 -3.09 6.72 16.92
CA PHE A 182 -4.17 7.37 17.66
C PHE A 182 -3.63 8.33 18.73
N ALA A 183 -2.61 7.91 19.48
CA ALA A 183 -1.97 8.73 20.50
C ALA A 183 -1.39 10.06 19.95
N GLN A 184 -1.02 10.12 18.66
CA GLN A 184 -0.54 11.35 18.03
C GLN A 184 -1.61 12.46 17.99
N LEU A 185 -2.90 12.13 18.03
CA LEU A 185 -3.95 13.15 18.10
C LEU A 185 -3.86 13.98 19.40
N SER A 186 -3.41 13.38 20.50
CA SER A 186 -3.26 14.06 21.79
C SER A 186 -1.83 14.52 22.09
N ALA A 187 -0.85 14.07 21.31
CA ALA A 187 0.55 14.47 21.46
C ALA A 187 0.76 15.95 21.05
N PRO A 188 1.82 16.63 21.54
CA PRO A 188 2.28 17.88 20.95
C PRO A 188 2.77 17.65 19.50
N PRO A 189 2.84 18.70 18.65
CA PRO A 189 3.47 18.61 17.33
C PRO A 189 4.92 18.10 17.47
N GLN A 190 5.34 17.23 16.57
CA GLN A 190 6.68 16.65 16.58
C GLN A 190 7.33 16.81 15.21
N ALA A 191 8.66 16.89 15.21
CA ALA A 191 9.43 16.88 13.98
C ALA A 191 9.18 15.58 13.19
N PRO A 192 9.26 15.62 11.86
CA PRO A 192 9.11 14.42 11.03
C PRO A 192 10.11 13.34 11.43
N GLU A 193 9.61 12.18 11.84
CA GLU A 193 10.42 10.97 11.96
C GLU A 193 10.65 10.40 10.57
N LYS A 194 11.90 10.09 10.21
CA LYS A 194 12.22 9.44 8.95
C LYS A 194 11.79 7.97 9.00
N VAL A 195 10.66 7.64 8.40
CA VAL A 195 10.28 6.24 8.18
C VAL A 195 10.80 5.79 6.83
N THR A 196 11.64 4.76 6.84
CA THR A 196 12.28 4.19 5.66
C THR A 196 11.58 2.95 5.12
N TYR A 197 10.56 2.43 5.81
CA TYR A 197 9.87 1.23 5.35
C TYR A 197 8.97 1.52 4.15
N TRP A 198 9.22 0.78 3.08
CA TRP A 198 8.39 0.70 1.89
C TRP A 198 7.83 -0.73 1.84
N ALA A 199 6.51 -0.83 1.75
CA ALA A 199 5.84 -2.12 1.78
C ALA A 199 6.38 -3.05 0.68
N LYS A 200 6.57 -4.35 1.00
CA LYS A 200 7.18 -5.32 0.08
C LYS A 200 6.43 -5.29 -1.26
N ASP A 201 7.16 -5.12 -2.36
CA ASP A 201 6.59 -5.21 -3.70
C ASP A 201 6.20 -6.68 -3.96
N ARG A 202 4.91 -6.98 -3.79
CA ARG A 202 4.30 -8.29 -4.04
C ARG A 202 3.36 -8.19 -5.24
N LEU A 203 3.17 -9.30 -5.93
CA LEU A 203 2.04 -9.42 -6.84
C LEU A 203 0.77 -9.42 -6.00
N VAL A 204 -0.09 -8.43 -6.23
CA VAL A 204 -1.39 -8.32 -5.58
C VAL A 204 -2.47 -8.94 -6.46
N PRO A 205 -3.53 -9.53 -5.88
CA PRO A 205 -4.70 -10.00 -6.64
C PRO A 205 -5.21 -8.92 -7.61
N GLY A 206 -5.61 -9.34 -8.81
CA GLY A 206 -6.04 -8.42 -9.88
C GLY A 206 -4.89 -7.80 -10.69
N TYR A 207 -3.65 -7.83 -10.21
CA TYR A 207 -2.48 -7.38 -10.97
C TYR A 207 -1.66 -8.56 -11.50
N ARG A 208 -0.71 -8.28 -12.39
CA ARG A 208 0.19 -9.23 -13.03
C ARG A 208 1.61 -8.68 -12.97
N GLY A 209 2.57 -9.59 -12.84
CA GLY A 209 3.98 -9.30 -13.06
C GLY A 209 4.25 -9.39 -14.54
N PHE A 210 4.62 -8.28 -15.18
CA PHE A 210 5.01 -8.28 -16.58
C PHE A 210 6.52 -8.05 -16.70
N SER A 211 7.22 -9.02 -17.28
CA SER A 211 8.65 -8.92 -17.54
C SER A 211 8.88 -8.18 -18.86
N LEU A 212 9.26 -6.91 -18.77
CA LEU A 212 9.54 -6.08 -19.94
C LEU A 212 11.04 -6.16 -20.31
N PRO A 213 11.42 -6.81 -21.43
CA PRO A 213 12.80 -6.92 -21.83
C PRO A 213 13.36 -5.57 -22.28
N LEU A 214 14.51 -5.17 -21.73
CA LEU A 214 15.13 -3.87 -22.01
C LEU A 214 16.66 -4.00 -22.07
N PRO A 215 17.35 -3.12 -22.80
CA PRO A 215 18.80 -3.08 -22.79
C PRO A 215 19.34 -2.58 -21.44
N GLY A 216 20.49 -3.09 -21.01
CA GLY A 216 21.07 -2.81 -19.70
C GLY A 216 21.23 -1.32 -19.36
N HIS A 217 21.58 -0.49 -20.34
CA HIS A 217 21.73 0.95 -20.15
C HIS A 217 20.44 1.66 -19.70
N GLN A 218 19.25 1.17 -20.08
CA GLN A 218 17.98 1.72 -19.58
C GLN A 218 17.69 1.31 -18.14
N LEU A 219 18.20 0.16 -17.71
CA LEU A 219 17.98 -0.41 -16.37
C LEU A 219 18.97 0.11 -15.32
N ALA A 220 20.04 0.78 -15.74
CA ALA A 220 21.15 1.20 -14.88
C ALA A 220 20.71 2.08 -13.70
N PHE A 221 19.71 2.94 -13.90
CA PHE A 221 19.28 3.94 -12.91
C PHE A 221 17.91 3.66 -12.30
N ILE A 222 17.21 2.63 -12.79
CA ILE A 222 15.90 2.25 -12.25
C ILE A 222 16.10 1.42 -11.01
N LYS A 223 15.30 1.66 -9.97
CA LYS A 223 15.30 0.88 -8.73
C LYS A 223 13.95 0.20 -8.54
N LYS A 224 13.96 -0.89 -7.79
CA LYS A 224 12.76 -1.52 -7.25
C LYS A 224 11.93 -0.49 -6.45
N GLY A 225 10.61 -0.55 -6.56
CA GLY A 225 9.66 0.39 -5.96
C GLY A 225 9.49 1.72 -6.71
N GLN A 226 10.36 2.04 -7.68
CA GLN A 226 10.19 3.25 -8.50
C GLN A 226 9.04 3.12 -9.47
N ARG A 227 8.61 4.26 -9.99
CA ARG A 227 7.58 4.35 -11.02
C ARG A 227 8.18 4.76 -12.36
N VAL A 228 7.65 4.18 -13.42
CA VAL A 228 8.11 4.41 -14.79
C VAL A 228 6.93 4.65 -15.72
N ASP A 229 7.19 5.36 -16.81
CA ASP A 229 6.34 5.32 -18.00
C ASP A 229 6.98 4.39 -19.04
N VAL A 230 6.11 3.73 -19.80
CA VAL A 230 6.53 2.86 -20.90
C VAL A 230 6.13 3.52 -22.21
N LEU A 231 7.14 3.77 -23.05
CA LEU A 231 6.99 4.36 -24.36
C LEU A 231 7.28 3.29 -25.41
N VAL A 232 6.56 3.35 -26.53
CA VAL A 232 6.81 2.50 -27.69
C VAL A 232 6.95 3.36 -28.93
N THR A 233 8.02 3.11 -29.69
CA THR A 233 8.23 3.70 -31.00
C THR A 233 7.95 2.66 -32.08
N PHE A 234 7.00 2.95 -32.97
CA PHE A 234 6.58 2.03 -34.04
C PHE A 234 6.24 2.80 -35.32
N GLU A 235 6.11 2.08 -36.43
CA GLU A 235 5.66 2.66 -37.70
C GLU A 235 4.13 2.68 -37.78
N ALA A 236 3.55 3.89 -37.79
CA ALA A 236 2.13 4.08 -37.97
C ALA A 236 1.80 4.46 -39.43
N LEU A 237 0.71 3.90 -39.96
CA LEU A 237 0.14 4.32 -41.24
C LEU A 237 -0.70 5.58 -41.05
N MET A 238 -0.24 6.70 -41.58
CA MET A 238 -0.93 7.97 -41.53
C MET A 238 -1.91 8.14 -42.70
N LYS A 239 -2.72 9.20 -42.65
CA LYS A 239 -3.59 9.60 -43.78
C LYS A 239 -2.74 9.73 -45.05
N ARG A 240 -3.21 9.14 -46.16
CA ARG A 240 -2.50 8.99 -47.46
C ARG A 240 -1.46 7.86 -47.53
N ASN A 241 -1.57 6.84 -46.68
CA ASN A 241 -0.74 5.62 -46.77
C ASN A 241 0.77 5.84 -46.57
N VAL A 242 1.15 6.95 -45.94
CA VAL A 242 2.55 7.23 -45.59
C VAL A 242 2.83 6.59 -44.23
N LYS A 243 3.87 5.75 -44.17
CA LYS A 243 4.39 5.21 -42.91
C LYS A 243 5.23 6.28 -42.21
N GLU A 244 4.93 6.54 -40.95
CA GLU A 244 5.67 7.49 -40.11
C GLU A 244 6.07 6.81 -38.80
N LYS A 245 7.31 7.02 -38.36
CA LYS A 245 7.74 6.58 -37.03
C LYS A 245 7.15 7.53 -35.99
N VAL A 246 6.34 6.96 -35.11
CA VAL A 246 5.69 7.69 -34.01
C VAL A 246 6.11 7.06 -32.69
N THR A 247 6.15 7.88 -31.64
CA THR A 247 6.34 7.39 -30.27
C THR A 247 5.10 7.71 -29.44
N ALA A 248 4.57 6.70 -28.78
CA ALA A 248 3.41 6.80 -27.90
C ALA A 248 3.78 6.31 -26.50
N THR A 249 3.21 6.93 -25.47
CA THR A 249 3.26 6.38 -24.12
C THR A 249 2.11 5.42 -23.96
N ILE A 250 2.41 4.14 -23.74
CA ILE A 250 1.40 3.09 -23.61
C ILE A 250 0.98 2.86 -22.16
N LEU A 251 1.90 3.02 -21.22
CA LEU A 251 1.66 2.86 -19.80
C LEU A 251 2.25 4.04 -19.07
N GLN A 252 1.52 4.56 -18.09
CA GLN A 252 1.99 5.63 -17.23
C GLN A 252 1.98 5.18 -15.78
N ASN A 253 2.93 5.69 -15.01
CA ASN A 253 2.91 5.59 -13.56
C ASN A 253 2.93 4.13 -13.03
N VAL A 254 3.62 3.23 -13.75
CA VAL A 254 3.67 1.79 -13.43
C VAL A 254 4.75 1.52 -12.40
N VAL A 255 4.47 0.67 -11.41
CA VAL A 255 5.42 0.32 -10.34
C VAL A 255 6.38 -0.77 -10.80
N VAL A 256 7.66 -0.58 -10.52
CA VAL A 256 8.72 -1.56 -10.73
C VAL A 256 8.79 -2.49 -9.51
N ILE A 257 8.47 -3.77 -9.71
CA ILE A 257 8.56 -4.81 -8.68
C ILE A 257 9.99 -5.31 -8.54
N ASP A 258 10.70 -5.43 -9.67
CA ASP A 258 12.09 -5.91 -9.68
C ASP A 258 12.83 -5.47 -10.95
N VAL A 259 14.15 -5.53 -10.92
CA VAL A 259 15.04 -5.17 -12.02
C VAL A 259 16.11 -6.24 -12.22
N LEU A 260 15.95 -7.06 -13.26
CA LEU A 260 16.96 -8.01 -13.70
C LEU A 260 17.97 -7.29 -14.59
N ARG A 261 19.17 -7.04 -14.09
CA ARG A 261 20.23 -6.36 -14.84
C ARG A 261 21.16 -7.37 -15.51
N PRO A 262 21.56 -7.11 -16.76
CA PRO A 262 22.62 -7.87 -17.41
C PRO A 262 23.99 -7.46 -16.84
N ASP A 263 24.99 -8.32 -17.01
CA ASP A 263 26.38 -8.03 -16.60
C ASP A 263 27.03 -6.91 -17.43
N GLN A 264 26.54 -6.69 -18.66
CA GLN A 264 27.05 -5.68 -19.58
C GLN A 264 25.97 -4.65 -19.93
N PRO A 265 26.31 -3.36 -20.11
CA PRO A 265 25.32 -2.31 -20.47
C PRO A 265 24.54 -2.57 -21.76
N GLU A 266 25.12 -3.30 -22.71
CA GLU A 266 24.46 -3.69 -23.95
C GLU A 266 23.71 -5.02 -23.87
N GLY A 267 23.88 -5.75 -22.76
CA GLY A 267 23.16 -6.99 -22.52
C GLY A 267 21.65 -6.77 -22.38
N ARG A 268 20.90 -7.87 -22.44
CA ARG A 268 19.45 -7.86 -22.22
C ARG A 268 19.14 -8.14 -20.75
N GLY A 269 18.47 -7.19 -20.12
CA GLY A 269 17.82 -7.39 -18.83
C GLY A 269 16.31 -7.41 -18.97
N ALA A 270 15.65 -7.34 -17.82
CA ALA A 270 14.21 -7.21 -17.75
C ALA A 270 13.79 -6.32 -16.60
N LEU A 271 12.73 -5.55 -16.82
CA LEU A 271 12.03 -4.80 -15.79
C LEU A 271 10.76 -5.55 -15.43
N LEU A 272 10.61 -5.96 -14.18
CA LEU A 272 9.39 -6.60 -13.70
C LEU A 272 8.41 -5.52 -13.24
N LEU A 273 7.30 -5.38 -13.96
CA LEU A 273 6.29 -4.34 -13.75
C LEU A 273 5.04 -4.90 -13.07
N LEU A 274 4.44 -4.13 -12.17
CA LEU A 274 3.12 -4.41 -11.61
C LEU A 274 2.05 -3.74 -12.47
N VAL A 275 1.33 -4.53 -13.26
CA VAL A 275 0.34 -4.03 -14.23
C VAL A 275 -1.00 -4.72 -14.05
N ASN A 276 -2.10 -4.05 -14.39
CA ASN A 276 -3.40 -4.70 -14.49
C ASN A 276 -3.48 -5.58 -15.78
N PRO A 277 -4.53 -6.39 -15.98
CA PRO A 277 -4.61 -7.30 -17.13
C PRO A 277 -4.63 -6.59 -18.49
N ASN A 278 -5.24 -5.39 -18.58
CA ASN A 278 -5.28 -4.62 -19.83
C ASN A 278 -3.91 -4.02 -20.15
N GLU A 279 -3.26 -3.44 -19.15
CA GLU A 279 -1.90 -2.91 -19.26
C GLU A 279 -0.90 -3.99 -19.67
N ALA A 280 -1.03 -5.20 -19.12
CA ALA A 280 -0.21 -6.34 -19.51
C ALA A 280 -0.36 -6.69 -21.00
N GLN A 281 -1.57 -6.63 -21.55
CA GLN A 281 -1.82 -6.87 -22.97
C GLN A 281 -1.18 -5.78 -23.84
N TYR A 282 -1.31 -4.50 -23.47
CA TYR A 282 -0.66 -3.40 -24.18
C TYR A 282 0.86 -3.49 -24.13
N ALA A 283 1.42 -3.87 -22.98
CA ALA A 283 2.86 -4.08 -22.82
C ALA A 283 3.35 -5.22 -23.74
N ALA A 284 2.66 -6.36 -23.74
CA ALA A 284 2.99 -7.50 -24.59
C ALA A 284 2.95 -7.14 -26.08
N LEU A 285 1.90 -6.43 -26.50
CA LEU A 285 1.77 -5.97 -27.88
C LEU A 285 2.90 -5.01 -28.28
N SER A 286 3.28 -4.11 -27.38
CA SER A 286 4.31 -3.11 -27.64
C SER A 286 5.69 -3.74 -27.82
N VAL A 287 6.00 -4.79 -27.05
CA VAL A 287 7.24 -5.58 -27.23
C VAL A 287 7.30 -6.24 -28.61
N LEU A 288 6.16 -6.63 -29.18
CA LEU A 288 6.09 -7.25 -30.50
C LEU A 288 6.14 -6.24 -31.65
N GLN A 289 5.56 -5.04 -31.45
CA GLN A 289 5.31 -4.09 -32.53
C GLN A 289 6.38 -2.99 -32.67
N GLY A 290 7.16 -2.70 -31.65
CA GLY A 290 8.05 -1.53 -31.67
C GLY A 290 9.25 -1.60 -30.74
N ASP A 291 10.02 -0.51 -30.76
CA ASP A 291 11.13 -0.30 -29.83
C ASP A 291 10.58 0.27 -28.51
N VAL A 292 10.71 -0.48 -27.43
CA VAL A 292 10.20 -0.09 -26.12
C VAL A 292 11.27 0.65 -25.32
N ARG A 293 10.88 1.79 -24.77
CA ARG A 293 11.71 2.67 -23.93
C ARG A 293 11.00 2.92 -22.61
N ILE A 294 11.79 3.17 -21.56
CA ILE A 294 11.26 3.58 -20.26
C ILE A 294 11.73 4.98 -19.88
N THR A 295 10.91 5.70 -19.13
CA THR A 295 11.29 6.93 -18.45
C THR A 295 11.02 6.79 -16.96
N ALA A 296 12.04 7.05 -16.14
CA ALA A 296 11.89 7.09 -14.69
C ALA A 296 11.09 8.33 -14.27
N ARG A 297 10.16 8.16 -13.34
CA ARG A 297 9.48 9.27 -12.69
C ARG A 297 10.25 9.74 -11.47
N ALA A 298 10.15 11.04 -11.19
CA ALA A 298 10.64 11.59 -9.94
C ALA A 298 9.86 10.99 -8.76
N GLU A 299 10.48 10.91 -7.58
CA GLU A 299 9.78 10.45 -6.38
C GLU A 299 8.57 11.34 -6.08
N GLY A 300 7.39 10.72 -5.96
CA GLY A 300 6.12 11.41 -5.77
C GLY A 300 5.45 11.94 -7.05
N ASP A 301 6.11 11.89 -8.22
CA ASP A 301 5.45 12.17 -9.50
C ASP A 301 4.62 10.97 -9.94
N THR A 302 3.30 11.13 -9.85
CA THR A 302 2.34 10.07 -10.16
C THR A 302 1.16 10.55 -10.98
N ALA A 303 1.21 11.80 -11.44
CA ALA A 303 0.13 12.38 -12.22
C ALA A 303 0.06 11.70 -13.58
N MET A 304 -1.13 11.25 -13.98
CA MET A 304 -1.37 10.79 -15.34
C MET A 304 -1.74 12.00 -16.20
N ALA A 305 -1.07 12.15 -17.34
CA ALA A 305 -1.33 13.24 -18.27
C ALA A 305 -1.57 12.66 -19.66
N PRO A 306 -2.61 13.09 -20.39
CA PRO A 306 -2.74 12.74 -21.80
C PRO A 306 -1.48 13.20 -22.54
N MET A 307 -0.71 12.26 -23.07
CA MET A 307 0.47 12.57 -23.87
C MET A 307 0.13 12.39 -25.34
N GLU A 308 0.29 13.45 -26.12
CA GLU A 308 0.17 13.35 -27.57
C GLU A 308 1.25 12.44 -28.14
N MET A 309 0.90 11.67 -29.18
CA MET A 309 1.90 10.95 -29.95
C MET A 309 2.91 11.94 -30.55
N ALA A 310 4.18 11.67 -30.31
CA ALA A 310 5.30 12.43 -30.83
C ALA A 310 5.68 11.90 -32.21
N SER A 311 5.89 12.82 -33.16
CA SER A 311 6.43 12.52 -34.48
C SER A 311 7.42 13.60 -34.88
N LEU A 312 8.50 13.23 -35.59
CA LEU A 312 9.53 14.19 -35.99
C LEU A 312 8.99 15.27 -36.92
N ARG A 313 7.95 14.97 -37.70
CA ARG A 313 7.31 15.93 -38.58
C ARG A 313 6.69 17.11 -37.82
N LYS A 314 6.23 16.91 -36.59
CA LYS A 314 5.70 18.00 -35.75
C LYS A 314 6.78 19.00 -35.32
N LEU A 315 8.07 18.65 -35.40
CA LEU A 315 9.18 19.51 -34.97
C LEU A 315 9.58 20.56 -36.03
N PHE A 316 9.43 20.23 -37.31
CA PHE A 316 9.80 21.12 -38.43
C PHE A 316 8.51 21.71 -39.04
N LYS A 317 8.06 22.84 -38.49
CA LYS A 317 6.98 23.65 -39.07
C LYS A 317 7.53 24.67 -40.06
#